data_AF-A0A136N9Y0-F1
#
_entry.id   AF-A0A136N9Y0-F1
#
_cell.length_a   1.000
_cell.length_b   1.000
_cell.length_c   1.000
_cell.angle_alpha   90.00
_cell.angle_beta   90.00
_cell.angle_gamma   90.00
#
_symmetry.space_group_name_H-M   'P 1'
#
loop_
_entity.id
_entity.type
_entity.pdbx_description
1 polymer ?
#
loop_
_entity_poly.entity_id
_entity_poly.type
_entity_poly.pdbx_seq_one_letter_code
_entity_poly.pdbx_strand_id
1 'polypeptide(L)'
;MYKLLSIDPESFIPFFAIFFTFLLPILAIYFYYKNKNRIMDERKLMIEKGLTPPPLNESFQPTNSKTPLSKGFNMIAIALGLLVGYFISKQTDIQIPFSITGSILFFLGLVNILSPFLEKQDNQIK
;
A
#
# COMPACT_ATOMS: atom_id res chain seq x y z
N MET A 1 42.77 -19.45 -5.38
CA MET A 1 42.57 -18.77 -4.08
C MET A 1 41.67 -17.57 -4.34
N TYR A 2 40.38 -17.70 -4.04
CA TYR A 2 39.31 -16.87 -4.61
C TYR A 2 39.28 -15.46 -4.01
N LYS A 3 39.62 -14.47 -4.85
CA LYS A 3 39.55 -13.02 -4.59
C LYS A 3 38.17 -12.44 -4.93
N LEU A 4 37.12 -13.26 -4.87
CA LEU A 4 35.75 -12.92 -5.31
C LEU A 4 34.87 -12.36 -4.19
N LEU A 5 35.37 -12.26 -2.95
CA LEU A 5 34.59 -11.95 -1.76
C LEU A 5 35.00 -10.60 -1.11
N SER A 6 35.34 -9.60 -1.92
CA SER A 6 35.56 -8.21 -1.47
C SER A 6 34.75 -7.25 -2.34
N ILE A 7 33.48 -7.58 -2.57
CA ILE A 7 32.56 -6.70 -3.29
C ILE A 7 31.97 -5.75 -2.26
N ASP A 8 32.26 -4.46 -2.40
CA ASP A 8 31.72 -3.43 -1.53
C ASP A 8 30.19 -3.37 -1.68
N PRO A 9 29.42 -3.20 -0.58
CA PRO A 9 27.95 -3.12 -0.62
C PRO A 9 27.42 -2.08 -1.61
N GLU A 10 28.19 -1.02 -1.84
CA GLU A 10 27.88 0.06 -2.77
C GLU A 10 27.80 -0.40 -4.23
N SER A 11 28.56 -1.45 -4.61
CA SER A 11 28.54 -2.00 -5.96
C SER A 11 27.23 -2.71 -6.30
N PHE A 12 26.44 -3.11 -5.30
CA PHE A 12 25.14 -3.77 -5.51
C PHE A 12 24.00 -2.78 -5.74
N ILE A 13 24.17 -1.49 -5.39
CA ILE A 13 23.16 -0.45 -5.58
C ILE A 13 22.65 -0.38 -7.04
N PRO A 14 23.52 -0.26 -8.07
CA PRO A 14 23.04 -0.21 -9.45
C PRO A 14 22.40 -1.53 -9.91
N PHE A 15 22.89 -2.67 -9.41
CA PHE A 15 22.31 -3.98 -9.72
C PHE A 15 20.86 -4.08 -9.23
N PHE A 16 20.61 -3.72 -7.96
CA PHE A 16 19.25 -3.73 -7.42
C PHE A 16 18.36 -2.69 -8.10
N ALA A 17 18.87 -1.50 -8.42
CA ALA A 17 18.10 -0.47 -9.13
C ALA A 17 17.56 -0.97 -10.47
N ILE A 18 18.43 -1.58 -11.28
CA ILE A 18 18.05 -2.17 -12.57
C ILE A 18 17.09 -3.34 -12.35
N PHE A 19 17.42 -4.24 -11.41
CA PHE A 19 16.60 -5.42 -11.11
C PHE A 19 15.16 -5.05 -10.73
N PHE A 20 14.97 -4.12 -9.78
CA PHE A 20 13.64 -3.69 -9.34
C PHE A 20 12.87 -2.92 -10.42
N THR A 21 13.57 -2.16 -11.27
CA THR A 21 12.96 -1.42 -12.37
C THR A 21 12.31 -2.36 -13.38
N PHE A 22 12.92 -3.50 -13.68
CA PHE A 22 12.34 -4.52 -14.56
C PHE A 22 11.39 -5.49 -13.83
N LEU A 23 11.63 -5.75 -12.54
CA LEU A 23 10.78 -6.66 -11.76
C LEU A 23 9.34 -6.14 -11.65
N LEU A 24 9.15 -4.84 -11.41
CA LEU A 24 7.83 -4.22 -11.26
C LEU A 24 6.89 -4.44 -12.47
N PRO A 25 7.27 -4.10 -13.72
CA PRO A 25 6.40 -4.32 -14.87
C PRO A 25 6.14 -5.81 -15.13
N ILE A 26 7.13 -6.68 -14.90
CA ILE A 26 6.95 -8.14 -15.02
C ILE A 26 5.89 -8.63 -14.03
N LEU A 27 5.98 -8.19 -12.77
CA LEU A 27 5.02 -8.55 -11.74
C LEU A 27 3.61 -8.05 -12.07
N ALA A 28 3.50 -6.82 -12.59
CA ALA A 28 2.24 -6.23 -13.00
C ALA A 28 1.56 -7.05 -14.11
N ILE A 29 2.33 -7.44 -15.14
CA ILE A 29 1.84 -8.31 -16.22
C ILE A 29 1.42 -9.67 -15.66
N TYR A 30 2.23 -10.27 -14.79
CA TYR A 30 1.91 -11.55 -14.16
C TYR A 30 0.59 -11.48 -13.38
N PHE A 31 0.40 -10.45 -12.55
CA PHE A 31 -0.84 -10.26 -11.80
C PHE A 31 -2.04 -10.02 -12.71
N TYR A 32 -1.86 -9.28 -13.80
CA TYR A 32 -2.89 -9.07 -14.80
C TYR A 32 -3.36 -10.40 -15.42
N TYR A 33 -2.42 -11.24 -15.88
CA TYR A 33 -2.74 -12.56 -16.42
C TYR A 33 -3.38 -13.48 -15.38
N LYS A 34 -2.86 -13.50 -14.16
CA LYS A 34 -3.44 -14.29 -13.06
C LYS A 34 -4.89 -13.89 -12.78
N ASN A 35 -5.19 -12.59 -12.77
CA ASN A 35 -6.55 -12.11 -12.57
C ASN A 35 -7.46 -12.51 -13.75
N LYS A 36 -6.99 -12.33 -14.99
CA LYS A 36 -7.74 -12.70 -16.18
C LYS A 36 -8.07 -14.19 -16.22
N ASN A 37 -7.11 -15.06 -15.87
CA ASN A 37 -7.32 -16.50 -15.84
C ASN A 37 -8.41 -16.89 -14.83
N ARG A 38 -8.40 -16.31 -13.63
CA ARG A 38 -9.44 -16.55 -12.62
C ARG A 38 -10.84 -16.18 -13.12
N ILE A 39 -10.99 -15.04 -13.79
CA ILE A 39 -12.26 -14.60 -14.35
C ILE A 39 -12.72 -15.57 -15.46
N MET A 40 -11.79 -16.09 -16.27
CA MET A 40 -12.11 -17.06 -17.32
C MET A 40 -12.53 -18.41 -16.74
N ASP A 41 -11.86 -18.87 -15.69
CA ASP A 41 -12.19 -20.13 -15.00
C ASP A 41 -13.58 -20.06 -14.35
N GLU A 42 -13.92 -18.93 -13.70
CA GLU A 42 -15.26 -18.70 -13.15
C GLU A 42 -16.34 -18.74 -14.24
N ARG A 43 -16.07 -18.17 -15.41
CA ARG A 43 -17.00 -18.19 -16.56
C ARG A 43 -17.15 -19.58 -17.16
N LYS A 44 -16.05 -20.33 -17.28
CA LYS A 44 -16.09 -21.72 -17.75
C LYS A 44 -16.96 -22.56 -16.82
N LEU A 45 -16.79 -22.41 -15.50
CA LEU A 45 -17.60 -23.10 -14.50
C LEU A 45 -19.08 -22.71 -14.56
N MET A 46 -19.40 -21.44 -14.86
CA MET A 46 -20.78 -20.99 -15.06
C MET A 46 -21.41 -21.66 -16.28
N ILE A 47 -20.69 -21.73 -17.41
CA ILE A 47 -21.16 -22.37 -18.65
C ILE A 47 -21.38 -23.88 -18.42
N GLU A 48 -20.46 -24.56 -17.73
CA GLU A 48 -20.60 -25.98 -17.38
C GLU A 48 -21.84 -26.25 -16.50
N LYS A 49 -22.25 -25.25 -15.70
CA LYS A 49 -23.46 -25.30 -14.88
C LYS A 49 -24.72 -24.84 -15.62
N GLY A 50 -24.63 -24.52 -16.91
CA GLY A 50 -25.74 -24.02 -17.73
C GLY A 50 -26.13 -22.56 -17.43
N LEU A 51 -25.31 -21.81 -16.70
CA LEU A 51 -25.52 -20.39 -16.40
C LEU A 51 -24.91 -19.53 -17.51
N THR A 52 -25.64 -18.50 -17.94
CA THR A 52 -25.12 -17.50 -18.89
C THR A 52 -24.19 -16.53 -18.17
N PRO A 53 -22.89 -16.43 -18.54
CA PRO A 53 -21.96 -15.55 -17.86
C PRO A 53 -22.34 -14.07 -18.08
N PRO A 54 -22.15 -13.20 -17.08
CA PRO A 54 -22.41 -11.78 -17.24
C PRO A 54 -21.48 -11.15 -18.29
N PRO A 55 -21.91 -10.06 -18.96
CA PRO A 55 -21.03 -9.32 -19.87
C PRO A 55 -19.76 -8.89 -19.13
N LEU A 56 -18.65 -8.76 -19.86
CA LEU A 56 -17.41 -8.18 -19.34
C LEU A 56 -17.64 -6.67 -19.11
N ASN A 57 -18.44 -6.32 -18.11
CA ASN A 57 -18.48 -4.96 -17.63
C ASN A 57 -17.19 -4.76 -16.86
N GLU A 58 -16.17 -4.25 -17.56
CA GLU A 58 -14.92 -3.72 -16.99
C GLU A 58 -15.18 -2.45 -16.16
N SER A 59 -16.39 -2.25 -15.65
CA SER A 59 -16.60 -1.27 -14.60
C SER A 59 -15.87 -1.80 -13.38
N PHE A 60 -14.61 -1.39 -13.23
CA PHE A 60 -13.99 -1.14 -11.95
C PHE A 60 -14.95 -0.21 -11.21
N GLN A 61 -16.01 -0.76 -10.62
CA GLN A 61 -16.77 -0.04 -9.64
C GLN A 61 -15.81 0.05 -8.46
N PRO A 62 -15.23 1.23 -8.16
CA PRO A 62 -14.40 1.34 -6.99
C PRO A 62 -15.28 0.92 -5.82
N THR A 63 -14.97 -0.22 -5.22
CA THR A 63 -15.68 -0.65 -4.02
C THR A 63 -15.53 0.49 -3.04
N ASN A 64 -16.63 1.06 -2.56
CA ASN A 64 -16.69 2.22 -1.65
C ASN A 64 -16.07 1.88 -0.28
N SER A 65 -14.78 1.59 -0.24
CA SER A 65 -14.02 1.34 0.97
C SER A 65 -13.16 2.57 1.23
N LYS A 66 -13.74 3.48 2.01
CA LYS A 66 -13.18 4.73 2.55
C LYS A 66 -12.98 5.85 1.52
N THR A 67 -13.49 7.03 1.85
CA THR A 67 -13.34 8.26 1.07
C THR A 67 -11.85 8.51 0.79
N PRO A 68 -11.47 8.95 -0.43
CA PRO A 68 -10.07 9.29 -0.75
C PRO A 68 -9.44 10.25 0.26
N LEU A 69 -10.26 11.11 0.87
CA LEU A 69 -9.87 12.06 1.92
C LEU A 69 -9.34 11.38 3.19
N SER A 70 -10.04 10.35 3.69
CA SER A 70 -9.60 9.61 4.87
C SER A 70 -8.26 8.88 4.68
N LYS A 71 -7.98 8.42 3.44
CA LYS A 71 -6.69 7.82 3.08
C LYS A 71 -5.58 8.87 3.08
N GLY A 72 -5.85 10.08 2.59
CA GLY A 72 -4.93 11.21 2.63
C GLY A 72 -4.54 11.60 4.06
N PHE A 73 -5.52 11.73 4.97
CA PHE A 73 -5.22 12.03 6.38
C PHE A 73 -4.39 10.94 7.06
N ASN A 74 -4.67 9.66 6.80
CA ASN A 74 -3.85 8.56 7.33
C ASN A 74 -2.41 8.63 6.81
N MET A 75 -2.22 8.99 5.54
CA MET A 75 -0.88 9.16 4.95
C MET A 75 -0.11 10.31 5.62
N ILE A 76 -0.76 11.45 5.88
CA ILE A 76 -0.16 12.59 6.59
C ILE A 76 0.18 12.21 8.04
N ALA A 77 -0.71 11.48 8.74
CA ALA A 77 -0.44 11.01 10.09
C ALA A 77 0.79 10.09 10.18
N ILE A 78 0.96 9.18 9.23
CA ILE A 78 2.15 8.31 9.19
C ILE A 78 3.42 9.14 8.95
N ALA A 79 3.37 10.10 8.03
CA ALA A 79 4.51 10.97 7.73
C ALA A 79 4.92 11.82 8.96
N LEU A 80 3.93 12.43 9.63
CA LEU A 80 4.16 13.19 10.86
C LEU A 80 4.64 12.29 11.99
N GLY A 81 4.08 11.08 12.13
CA GLY A 81 4.52 10.12 13.14
C GLY A 81 5.96 9.68 12.96
N LEU A 82 6.41 9.46 11.72
CA LEU A 82 7.82 9.18 11.42
C LEU A 82 8.73 10.35 11.77
N LEU A 83 8.36 11.57 11.36
CA LEU A 83 9.16 12.77 11.59
C LEU A 83 9.28 13.09 13.08
N VAL A 84 8.16 13.12 13.79
CA VAL A 84 8.09 13.42 15.22
C VAL A 84 8.73 12.30 16.04
N GLY A 85 8.50 11.03 15.69
CA GLY A 85 9.11 9.89 16.37
C GLY A 85 10.63 9.87 16.24
N TYR A 86 11.17 10.26 15.07
CA TYR A 86 12.61 10.44 14.90
C TYR A 86 13.16 11.56 15.80
N PHE A 87 12.45 12.69 15.88
CA PHE A 87 12.87 13.83 16.70
C PHE A 87 12.82 13.52 18.21
N ILE A 88 11.78 12.81 18.66
CA ILE A 88 11.62 12.38 20.07
C ILE A 88 12.71 11.40 20.45
N SER A 89 13.00 10.39 19.62
CA SER A 89 14.06 9.42 19.88
C SER A 89 15.41 10.10 20.12
N LYS A 90 15.72 11.14 19.33
CA LYS A 90 16.96 11.91 19.48
C LYS A 90 17.04 12.70 20.79
N GLN A 91 15.91 13.19 21.31
CA GLN A 91 15.88 14.04 22.50
C GLN A 91 15.77 13.25 23.81
N THR A 92 15.16 12.06 23.80
CA THR A 92 14.84 11.28 25.00
C THR A 92 15.65 10.00 25.17
N ASP A 93 16.60 9.73 24.26
CA ASP A 93 17.45 8.53 24.26
C ASP A 93 16.66 7.20 24.30
N ILE A 94 15.39 7.26 23.87
CA ILE A 94 14.52 6.10 23.75
C ILE A 94 14.90 5.35 22.48
N GLN A 95 14.86 4.02 22.55
CA GLN A 95 15.04 3.15 21.39
C GLN A 95 14.19 3.60 20.19
N ILE A 96 14.87 3.87 19.08
CA ILE A 96 14.32 4.34 17.80
C ILE A 96 13.02 3.62 17.40
N PRO A 97 12.93 2.27 17.40
CA PRO A 97 11.71 1.60 16.96
C PRO A 97 10.50 1.88 17.86
N PHE A 98 10.70 2.05 19.18
CA PHE A 98 9.62 2.33 20.12
C PHE A 98 9.08 3.74 19.95
N SER A 99 9.97 4.74 19.79
CA SER A 99 9.56 6.13 19.61
C SER A 99 8.81 6.32 18.28
N ILE A 100 9.34 5.76 17.19
CA ILE A 100 8.70 5.84 15.86
C ILE A 100 7.34 5.15 15.86
N THR A 101 7.27 3.91 16.35
CA THR A 101 6.01 3.15 16.36
C THR A 101 4.97 3.84 17.25
N GLY A 102 5.37 4.32 18.42
CA GLY A 102 4.49 5.06 19.33
C GLY A 102 3.94 6.35 18.71
N SER A 103 4.79 7.14 18.06
CA SER A 103 4.35 8.36 17.37
C SER A 103 3.42 8.06 16.20
N ILE A 104 3.70 7.05 15.38
CA ILE A 104 2.80 6.64 14.28
C ILE A 104 1.43 6.23 14.81
N LEU A 105 1.38 5.39 15.85
CA LEU A 105 0.13 4.94 16.47
C LEU A 105 -0.65 6.12 17.07
N PHE A 106 0.05 7.07 17.70
CA PHE A 106 -0.56 8.28 18.26
C PHE A 106 -1.25 9.14 17.19
N PHE A 107 -0.54 9.46 16.10
CA PHE A 107 -1.12 10.29 15.03
C PHE A 107 -2.20 9.55 14.23
N LEU A 108 -2.06 8.24 14.00
CA LEU A 108 -3.13 7.43 13.41
C LEU A 108 -4.37 7.40 14.31
N GLY A 109 -4.18 7.28 15.62
CA GLY A 109 -5.27 7.35 16.60
C GLY A 109 -6.02 8.68 16.53
N LEU A 110 -5.29 9.80 16.46
CA LEU A 110 -5.88 11.14 16.30
C LEU A 110 -6.69 11.26 15.00
N VAL A 111 -6.14 10.83 13.86
CA VAL A 111 -6.86 10.89 12.58
C VAL A 111 -8.11 10.01 12.60
N ASN A 112 -8.05 8.82 13.17
CA ASN A 112 -9.20 7.92 13.22
C ASN A 112 -10.34 8.51 14.06
N ILE A 113 -10.02 9.25 15.13
CA ILE A 113 -11.00 9.99 15.94
C ILE A 113 -11.57 11.20 15.18
N LEU A 114 -10.74 11.97 14.46
CA LEU A 114 -11.16 13.18 13.74
C LEU A 114 -11.94 12.90 12.45
N SER A 115 -11.59 11.81 11.75
CA SER A 115 -12.18 11.45 10.46
C SER A 115 -13.72 11.40 10.42
N PRO A 116 -14.43 10.78 11.39
CA PRO A 116 -15.91 10.80 11.40
C PRO A 116 -16.51 12.19 11.62
N PHE A 117 -15.82 13.09 12.32
CA PHE A 117 -16.31 14.48 12.51
C PHE A 117 -16.18 15.30 11.23
N LEU A 118 -15.08 15.12 10.50
CA LEU A 118 -14.85 15.77 9.20
C LEU A 118 -15.81 15.26 8.13
N GLU A 119 -16.07 13.95 8.09
CA GLU A 119 -17.01 13.35 7.13
C GLU A 119 -18.47 13.75 7.42
N LYS A 120 -18.83 13.99 8.68
CA LYS A 120 -20.14 14.54 9.05
C LYS A 120 -20.33 15.97 8.55
N GLN A 121 -19.27 16.78 8.52
CA GLN A 121 -19.33 18.17 8.05
C GLN A 121 -19.51 18.25 6.52
N ASP A 122 -18.81 17.39 5.77
CA ASP A 122 -18.91 17.33 4.30
C ASP A 122 -20.32 16.94 3.83
N ASN A 123 -20.99 16.03 4.55
CA ASN A 123 -22.37 15.63 4.25
C ASN A 123 -23.45 16.67 4.62
N GLN A 124 -23.12 17.74 5.36
CA GLN A 124 -24.08 18.81 5.70
C GLN A 124 -23.99 20.00 4.74
N ILE A 125 -22.94 20.06 3.90
CA ILE A 125 -22.69 21.14 2.94
C ILE A 125 -23.19 20.74 1.52
N LYS A 126 -23.53 19.46 1.32
CA LYS A 126 -24.22 18.94 0.12
C LYS A 126 -25.73 18.93 0.31
#